data_AF-A0A3M6TZ21-F1
#
_entry.id   AF-A0A3M6TZ21-F1
#
_cell.length_a   1.000
_cell.length_b   1.000
_cell.length_c   1.000
_cell.angle_alpha   90.00
_cell.angle_beta   90.00
_cell.angle_gamma   90.00
#
_symmetry.space_group_name_H-M   'P 1'
#
loop_
_entity.id
_entity.type
_entity.pdbx_description
1 polymer ?
#
loop_
_entity_poly.entity_id
_entity_poly.type
_entity_poly.pdbx_seq_one_letter_code
_entity_poly.pdbx_strand_id
1 'polypeptide(L)'
;MCCILLKNLLMDDDVMLNFNSFAPPQMKKLPPFRVFEQWLLDYEPVVGVLDYGVHYWASWTKDRRRTICKKTDNPLVITSVWFDGVFNAFDYKAIEHLFPYRTQYEKISWWSLHRYMCTAVELIFRGQALMYVPITAGNPTHRSYPKSVSNMSVYWRSYVDTIRAEAPLVYRNQSLFDVLRQNLEDYIMKTRTYCMNESRHQPIKPYAHFDSRTEM
;
A
#
# COMPACT_ATOMS: atom_id res chain seq x y z
N MET A 1 16.66 0.15 -19.60
CA MET A 1 16.30 -1.27 -19.44
C MET A 1 16.72 -1.67 -18.03
N CYS A 2 15.81 -1.61 -17.05
CA CYS A 2 16.12 -1.88 -15.64
C CYS A 2 15.73 -3.33 -15.34
N CYS A 3 16.72 -4.19 -15.08
CA CYS A 3 16.51 -5.59 -14.73
C CYS A 3 16.01 -5.70 -13.29
N ILE A 4 14.70 -5.70 -13.09
CA ILE A 4 14.07 -6.24 -11.87
C ILE A 4 13.34 -7.51 -12.32
N LEU A 5 14.04 -8.65 -12.27
CA LEU A 5 13.55 -9.90 -12.85
C LEU A 5 12.34 -10.51 -12.13
N LEU A 6 11.87 -9.94 -11.01
CA LEU A 6 10.77 -10.51 -10.20
C LEU A 6 9.81 -9.47 -9.58
N LYS A 7 9.87 -8.19 -9.96
CA LYS A 7 8.91 -7.17 -9.48
C LYS A 7 8.43 -6.28 -10.60
N ASN A 8 7.13 -5.99 -10.59
CA ASN A 8 6.53 -5.02 -11.50
C ASN A 8 6.52 -3.65 -10.82
N LEU A 9 7.27 -2.71 -11.37
CA LEU A 9 7.22 -1.30 -10.98
C LEU A 9 6.07 -0.63 -11.74
N LEU A 10 5.11 -0.08 -11.01
CA LEU A 10 4.11 0.82 -11.54
C LEU A 10 4.40 2.23 -11.05
N MET A 11 4.61 3.12 -12.00
CA MET A 11 5.05 4.47 -11.78
C MET A 11 4.29 5.37 -12.77
N ASP A 12 3.98 6.60 -12.35
CA ASP A 12 3.59 7.63 -13.31
C ASP A 12 4.74 7.88 -14.31
N ASP A 13 4.43 8.42 -15.49
CA ASP A 13 5.39 8.65 -16.58
C ASP A 13 6.56 9.58 -16.18
N ASP A 14 6.38 10.40 -15.15
CA ASP A 14 7.25 11.52 -14.78
C ASP A 14 7.77 11.47 -13.34
N VAL A 15 7.77 10.29 -12.72
CA VAL A 15 8.15 10.17 -11.30
C VAL A 15 9.60 10.56 -11.04
N MET A 16 9.79 11.44 -10.06
CA MET A 16 11.07 11.79 -9.48
C MET A 16 11.20 11.27 -8.06
N LEU A 17 12.34 10.64 -7.75
CA LEU A 17 12.65 10.15 -6.42
C LEU A 17 13.71 11.03 -5.76
N ASN A 18 13.43 11.47 -4.52
CA ASN A 18 14.33 12.30 -3.74
C ASN A 18 14.47 11.77 -2.32
N PHE A 19 15.64 11.95 -1.70
CA PHE A 19 15.79 11.71 -0.28
C PHE A 19 15.10 12.81 0.53
N ASN A 20 14.37 12.41 1.57
CA ASN A 20 13.73 13.35 2.49
C ASN A 20 14.51 13.46 3.82
N SER A 21 13.89 14.09 4.82
CA SER A 21 14.48 14.31 6.15
C SER A 21 14.71 13.04 6.96
N PHE A 22 14.06 11.92 6.60
CA PHE A 22 14.26 10.63 7.25
C PHE A 22 15.49 9.87 6.72
N ALA A 23 16.08 10.29 5.60
CA ALA A 23 17.22 9.62 5.01
C ALA A 23 18.53 9.93 5.75
N PRO A 24 19.19 8.92 6.36
CA PRO A 24 20.49 9.13 6.99
C PRO A 24 21.57 9.48 5.95
N PRO A 25 22.61 10.24 6.32
CA PRO A 25 23.64 10.67 5.37
C PRO A 25 24.32 9.51 4.61
N GLN A 26 24.49 8.35 5.26
CA GLN A 26 25.14 7.18 4.65
C GLN A 26 24.34 6.62 3.47
N MET A 27 23.01 6.74 3.49
CA MET A 27 22.12 6.27 2.44
C MET A 27 22.24 7.12 1.17
N LYS A 28 22.56 8.40 1.32
CA LYS A 28 22.69 9.37 0.23
C LYS A 28 23.95 9.17 -0.64
N LYS A 29 24.75 8.15 -0.34
CA LYS A 29 25.91 7.73 -1.16
C LYS A 29 25.51 7.08 -2.48
N LEU A 30 24.27 6.58 -2.59
CA LEU A 30 23.71 6.00 -3.80
C LEU A 30 22.51 6.82 -4.28
N PRO A 31 22.18 6.80 -5.58
CA PRO A 31 20.95 7.40 -6.08
C PRO A 31 19.71 6.80 -5.40
N PRO A 32 18.64 7.58 -5.16
CA PRO A 32 17.41 7.10 -4.49
C PRO A 32 16.85 5.81 -5.08
N PHE A 33 16.78 5.71 -6.42
CA PHE A 33 16.32 4.50 -7.10
C PHE A 33 17.14 3.25 -6.71
N ARG A 34 18.46 3.36 -6.58
CA ARG A 34 19.32 2.22 -6.21
C ARG A 34 19.14 1.81 -4.76
N VAL A 35 18.98 2.78 -3.86
CA VAL A 35 18.66 2.50 -2.47
C VAL A 35 17.31 1.79 -2.35
N PHE A 36 16.30 2.27 -3.08
CA PHE A 36 14.98 1.68 -3.07
C PHE A 36 14.97 0.26 -3.66
N GLU A 37 15.68 0.05 -4.76
CA GLU A 37 15.86 -1.28 -5.37
C GLU A 37 16.52 -2.27 -4.38
N GLN A 38 17.59 -1.85 -3.69
CA GLN A 38 18.23 -2.67 -2.66
C GLN A 38 17.28 -3.00 -1.51
N TRP A 39 16.47 -2.03 -1.08
CA TRP A 39 15.45 -2.26 -0.06
C TRP A 39 14.39 -3.27 -0.52
N LEU A 40 13.92 -3.17 -1.75
CA LEU A 40 12.96 -4.12 -2.31
C LEU A 40 13.50 -5.56 -2.31
N LEU A 41 14.78 -5.74 -2.61
CA LEU A 41 15.44 -7.04 -2.60
C LEU A 41 15.65 -7.60 -1.18
N ASP A 42 15.85 -6.74 -0.17
CA ASP A 42 16.05 -7.16 1.23
C ASP A 42 14.74 -7.40 2.00
N TYR A 43 13.67 -6.65 1.67
CA TYR A 43 12.40 -6.76 2.41
C TYR A 43 11.36 -7.66 1.74
N GLU A 44 11.37 -7.75 0.40
CA GLU A 44 10.39 -8.50 -0.38
C GLU A 44 8.91 -8.25 0.02
N PRO A 45 8.43 -6.98 0.12
CA PRO A 45 7.02 -6.73 0.40
C PRO A 45 6.13 -7.07 -0.79
N VAL A 46 4.85 -7.36 -0.52
CA VAL A 46 3.81 -7.47 -1.56
C VAL A 46 3.69 -6.18 -2.36
N VAL A 47 3.64 -5.05 -1.66
CA VAL A 47 3.75 -3.72 -2.27
C VAL A 47 4.81 -2.92 -1.54
N GLY A 48 5.84 -2.52 -2.29
CA GLY A 48 6.79 -1.51 -1.86
C GLY A 48 6.30 -0.13 -2.23
N VAL A 49 6.12 0.72 -1.23
CA VAL A 49 5.55 2.06 -1.34
C VAL A 49 6.61 3.10 -0.99
N LEU A 50 6.53 4.27 -1.62
CA LEU A 50 7.35 5.44 -1.28
C LEU A 50 6.55 6.51 -0.54
N ASP A 51 7.27 7.39 0.16
CA ASP A 51 6.64 8.52 0.81
C ASP A 51 6.13 9.52 -0.24
N TYR A 52 4.82 9.78 -0.35
CA TYR A 52 4.30 10.76 -1.33
C TYR A 52 4.35 12.21 -0.81
N GLY A 53 4.55 12.42 0.50
CA GLY A 53 4.70 13.77 1.08
C GLY A 53 3.45 14.66 1.08
N VAL A 54 2.35 14.28 0.41
CA VAL A 54 1.10 15.06 0.34
C VAL A 54 -0.02 14.44 1.18
N HIS A 55 -0.36 13.18 0.93
CA HIS A 55 -1.44 12.47 1.62
C HIS A 55 -0.93 11.17 2.24
N TYR A 56 -1.35 10.88 3.48
CA TYR A 56 -1.04 9.64 4.19
C TYR A 56 0.46 9.27 4.18
N TRP A 57 1.29 10.31 4.23
CA TRP A 57 2.74 10.29 4.10
C TRP A 57 3.41 9.77 5.38
N ALA A 58 4.73 9.58 5.34
CA ALA A 58 5.47 8.90 6.39
C ALA A 58 5.22 9.44 7.82
N SER A 59 5.17 10.76 8.00
CA SER A 59 4.88 11.34 9.33
C SER A 59 3.46 11.03 9.79
N TRP A 60 2.48 11.12 8.89
CA TRP A 60 1.09 10.80 9.22
C TRP A 60 0.96 9.34 9.67
N THR A 61 1.59 8.40 8.96
CA THR A 61 1.56 6.97 9.29
C THR A 61 2.31 6.69 10.59
N LYS A 62 3.45 7.35 10.84
CA LYS A 62 4.17 7.29 12.13
C LYS A 62 3.32 7.81 13.28
N ASP A 63 2.57 8.89 13.08
CA ASP A 63 1.66 9.41 14.11
C ASP A 63 0.50 8.46 14.39
N ARG A 64 -0.06 7.79 13.36
CA ARG A 64 -1.02 6.70 13.57
C ARG A 64 -0.43 5.57 14.42
N ARG A 65 0.80 5.12 14.11
CA ARG A 65 1.53 4.11 14.90
C ARG A 65 1.70 4.53 16.36
N ARG A 66 2.04 5.79 16.62
CA ARG A 66 2.14 6.33 17.99
C ARG A 66 0.79 6.33 18.71
N THR A 67 -0.26 6.83 18.06
CA THR A 67 -1.57 6.97 18.69
C THR A 67 -2.24 5.62 18.96
N ILE A 68 -2.26 4.74 17.96
CA ILE A 68 -3.00 3.46 17.98
C ILE A 68 -2.17 2.36 18.65
N CYS A 69 -0.88 2.29 18.34
CA CYS A 69 -0.02 1.16 18.71
C CYS A 69 0.91 1.47 19.88
N LYS A 70 0.98 2.73 20.33
CA LYS A 70 1.94 3.22 21.34
C LYS A 70 3.41 2.97 20.96
N LYS A 71 3.67 2.86 19.65
CA LYS A 71 5.00 2.68 19.06
C LYS A 71 5.67 4.04 18.87
N THR A 72 6.76 4.31 19.59
CA THR A 72 7.50 5.59 19.58
C THR A 72 8.82 5.51 18.80
N ASP A 73 9.12 4.34 18.24
CA ASP A 73 10.24 4.12 17.34
C ASP A 73 10.10 4.94 16.04
N ASN A 74 11.23 5.22 15.39
CA ASN A 74 11.28 5.94 14.14
C ASN A 74 11.91 5.08 13.04
N PRO A 75 11.28 3.96 12.65
CA PRO A 75 11.86 3.07 11.65
C PRO A 75 11.90 3.72 10.27
N LEU A 76 12.79 3.20 9.43
CA LEU A 76 12.91 3.57 8.01
C LEU A 76 11.90 2.82 7.13
N VAL A 77 11.27 1.78 7.68
CA VAL A 77 10.25 0.98 7.02
C VAL A 77 9.04 0.91 7.93
N ILE A 78 7.85 1.13 7.39
CA ILE A 78 6.59 1.03 8.15
C ILE A 78 5.53 0.32 7.34
N THR A 79 4.66 -0.43 8.02
CA THR A 79 3.45 -0.97 7.40
C THR A 79 2.53 0.16 6.94
N SER A 80 2.10 0.09 5.69
CA SER A 80 1.16 1.03 5.08
C SER A 80 -0.16 0.34 4.78
N VAL A 81 -1.26 1.07 4.99
CA VAL A 81 -2.62 0.64 4.65
C VAL A 81 -3.18 1.47 3.51
N TRP A 82 -2.73 2.72 3.40
CA TRP A 82 -3.17 3.67 2.42
C TRP A 82 -1.97 4.34 1.77
N PHE A 83 -1.92 4.29 0.44
CA PHE A 83 -0.79 4.79 -0.33
C PHE A 83 -1.23 5.33 -1.69
N ASP A 84 -0.43 6.24 -2.23
CA ASP A 84 -0.71 6.86 -3.53
C ASP A 84 -0.25 5.97 -4.70
N GLY A 85 -0.87 6.16 -5.86
CA GLY A 85 -0.51 5.46 -7.10
C GLY A 85 0.80 5.91 -7.72
N VAL A 86 1.32 7.10 -7.36
CA VAL A 86 2.51 7.72 -7.99
C VAL A 86 3.65 6.72 -8.19
N PHE A 87 3.96 5.91 -7.19
CA PHE A 87 5.00 4.89 -7.29
C PHE A 87 4.69 3.69 -6.39
N ASN A 88 4.49 2.52 -7.00
CA ASN A 88 4.26 1.26 -6.30
C ASN A 88 5.05 0.11 -6.95
N ALA A 89 5.77 -0.65 -6.13
CA ALA A 89 6.52 -1.83 -6.56
C ALA A 89 5.82 -3.10 -6.11
N PHE A 90 5.24 -3.86 -7.04
CA PHE A 90 4.51 -5.09 -6.73
C PHE A 90 5.41 -6.32 -6.89
N ASP A 91 5.37 -7.19 -5.90
CA ASP A 91 6.02 -8.51 -6.01
C ASP A 91 5.28 -9.39 -7.03
N TYR A 92 6.01 -10.15 -7.84
CA TYR A 92 5.42 -11.01 -8.86
C TYR A 92 4.40 -12.02 -8.29
N LYS A 93 4.59 -12.49 -7.05
CA LYS A 93 3.67 -13.44 -6.39
C LYS A 93 2.30 -12.82 -6.06
N ALA A 94 2.21 -11.50 -6.01
CA ALA A 94 0.95 -10.81 -5.74
C ALA A 94 0.19 -10.43 -7.02
N ILE A 95 0.84 -10.50 -8.19
CA ILE A 95 0.29 -9.95 -9.44
C ILE A 95 -1.02 -10.62 -9.83
N GLU A 96 -1.10 -11.95 -9.75
CA GLU A 96 -2.31 -12.69 -10.12
C GLU A 96 -3.53 -12.37 -9.23
N HIS A 97 -3.29 -11.80 -8.04
CA HIS A 97 -4.33 -11.45 -7.09
C HIS A 97 -4.74 -9.96 -7.14
N LEU A 98 -3.83 -9.10 -7.62
CA LEU A 98 -4.02 -7.65 -7.65
C LEU A 98 -4.33 -7.12 -9.06
N PHE A 99 -4.04 -7.90 -10.10
CA PHE A 99 -4.18 -7.51 -11.50
C PHE A 99 -5.10 -8.47 -12.29
N PRO A 100 -5.75 -7.98 -13.36
CA PRO A 100 -5.73 -6.61 -13.86
C PRO A 100 -6.41 -5.60 -12.92
N TYR A 101 -6.04 -4.32 -13.05
CA TYR A 101 -6.74 -3.26 -12.33
C TYR A 101 -8.24 -3.28 -12.63
N ARG A 102 -9.04 -3.00 -11.61
CA ARG A 102 -10.49 -2.77 -11.77
C ARG A 102 -10.73 -1.33 -12.23
N THR A 103 -10.74 -1.13 -13.54
CA THR A 103 -10.84 0.20 -14.19
C THR A 103 -12.27 0.71 -14.38
N GLN A 104 -13.27 -0.03 -13.90
CA GLN A 104 -14.70 0.27 -14.13
C GLN A 104 -15.16 1.67 -13.69
N TYR A 105 -14.45 2.31 -12.74
CA TYR A 105 -14.78 3.66 -12.24
C TYR A 105 -13.70 4.70 -12.57
N GLU A 106 -12.63 4.35 -13.28
CA GLU A 106 -11.51 5.24 -13.61
C GLU A 106 -11.95 6.49 -14.37
N LYS A 107 -12.87 6.32 -15.33
CA LYS A 107 -13.45 7.43 -16.11
C LYS A 107 -14.24 8.44 -15.28
N ILE A 108 -14.66 8.06 -14.07
CA ILE A 108 -15.41 8.91 -13.14
C ILE A 108 -14.46 9.50 -12.08
N SER A 109 -13.56 8.68 -11.57
CA SER A 109 -12.58 9.07 -10.57
C SER A 109 -11.35 8.17 -10.65
N TRP A 110 -10.21 8.75 -11.04
CA TRP A 110 -8.92 8.07 -11.07
C TRP A 110 -8.55 7.53 -9.68
N TRP A 111 -8.87 8.28 -8.62
CA TRP A 111 -8.64 7.87 -7.24
C TRP A 111 -9.33 6.55 -6.88
N SER A 112 -10.37 6.14 -7.62
CA SER A 112 -11.02 4.84 -7.43
C SER A 112 -10.05 3.67 -7.59
N LEU A 113 -9.09 3.76 -8.51
CA LEU A 113 -8.04 2.75 -8.71
C LEU A 113 -7.16 2.60 -7.48
N HIS A 114 -6.71 3.72 -6.91
CA HIS A 114 -5.89 3.71 -5.69
C HIS A 114 -6.66 3.10 -4.52
N ARG A 115 -7.96 3.44 -4.39
CA ARG A 115 -8.82 2.84 -3.37
C ARG A 115 -8.94 1.34 -3.55
N TYR A 116 -9.22 0.85 -4.76
CA TYR A 116 -9.25 -0.59 -5.05
C TYR A 116 -7.96 -1.27 -4.61
N MET A 117 -6.81 -0.69 -4.97
CA MET A 117 -5.52 -1.33 -4.69
C MET A 117 -5.20 -1.40 -3.20
N CYS A 118 -5.44 -0.30 -2.45
CA CYS A 118 -5.33 -0.33 -0.99
C CYS A 118 -6.32 -1.35 -0.37
N THR A 119 -7.54 -1.46 -0.92
CA THR A 119 -8.54 -2.46 -0.49
C THR A 119 -8.00 -3.88 -0.63
N ALA A 120 -7.50 -4.18 -1.83
CA ALA A 120 -7.12 -5.53 -2.23
C ALA A 120 -5.90 -5.97 -1.43
N VAL A 121 -4.91 -5.10 -1.30
CA VAL A 121 -3.73 -5.40 -0.47
C VAL A 121 -4.14 -5.60 0.99
N GLU A 122 -5.03 -4.78 1.54
CA GLU A 122 -5.46 -4.93 2.94
C GLU A 122 -6.30 -6.20 3.18
N LEU A 123 -7.14 -6.62 2.23
CA LEU A 123 -7.97 -7.82 2.37
C LEU A 123 -7.23 -9.12 2.02
N ILE A 124 -6.25 -9.07 1.12
CA ILE A 124 -5.57 -10.27 0.59
C ILE A 124 -4.21 -10.45 1.28
N PHE A 125 -3.46 -9.38 1.47
CA PHE A 125 -2.07 -9.42 1.94
C PHE A 125 -1.83 -8.50 3.13
N ARG A 126 -2.83 -8.38 4.02
CA ARG A 126 -2.80 -7.49 5.19
C ARG A 126 -1.44 -7.46 5.87
N GLY A 127 -0.90 -6.25 6.03
CA GLY A 127 0.40 -6.03 6.66
C GLY A 127 1.63 -6.16 5.75
N GLN A 128 1.46 -6.53 4.46
CA GLN A 128 2.58 -6.71 3.52
C GLN A 128 2.73 -5.56 2.50
N ALA A 129 1.96 -4.47 2.63
CA ALA A 129 2.33 -3.18 2.04
C ALA A 129 3.30 -2.47 2.99
N LEU A 130 4.52 -2.24 2.53
CA LEU A 130 5.56 -1.57 3.31
C LEU A 130 5.95 -0.26 2.64
N MET A 131 5.98 0.82 3.41
CA MET A 131 6.48 2.12 2.98
C MET A 131 7.95 2.28 3.34
N TYR A 132 8.78 2.59 2.35
CA TYR A 132 10.15 2.99 2.54
C TYR A 132 10.24 4.50 2.78
N VAL A 133 10.29 4.85 4.05
CA VAL A 133 10.15 6.23 4.55
C VAL A 133 11.24 7.21 4.06
N PRO A 134 12.51 6.83 3.85
CA PRO A 134 13.59 7.78 3.49
C PRO A 134 13.47 8.45 2.12
N ILE A 135 12.65 7.91 1.23
CA ILE A 135 12.58 8.34 -0.16
C ILE A 135 11.17 8.82 -0.46
N THR A 136 11.10 10.04 -0.99
CA THR A 136 9.86 10.64 -1.46
C THR A 136 9.74 10.50 -2.97
N ALA A 137 8.57 10.05 -3.43
CA ALA A 137 8.18 10.06 -4.82
C ALA A 137 7.33 11.30 -5.11
N GLY A 138 7.58 11.97 -6.23
CA GLY A 138 6.75 13.07 -6.72
C GLY A 138 6.53 12.99 -8.22
N ASN A 139 5.41 13.54 -8.68
CA ASN A 139 5.00 13.62 -10.09
C ASN A 139 4.81 15.11 -10.49
N PRO A 140 5.87 15.78 -10.97
CA PRO A 140 5.85 17.23 -11.21
C PRO A 140 4.92 17.68 -12.35
N THR A 141 4.63 16.80 -13.29
CA THR A 141 3.90 17.01 -14.55
C THR A 141 2.57 16.25 -14.51
N HIS A 142 1.84 16.46 -13.42
CA HIS A 142 0.57 15.83 -13.14
C HIS A 142 -0.50 16.19 -14.19
N ARG A 143 -0.90 15.23 -15.04
CA ARG A 143 -1.99 15.42 -16.02
C ARG A 143 -3.34 15.58 -15.30
N SER A 144 -4.27 16.30 -15.91
CA SER A 144 -5.64 16.38 -15.38
C SER A 144 -6.35 15.04 -15.57
N TYR A 145 -7.10 14.61 -14.55
CA TYR A 145 -7.89 13.39 -14.58
C TYR A 145 -9.24 13.58 -13.86
N PRO A 146 -10.23 12.70 -14.13
CA PRO A 146 -11.48 12.67 -13.39
C PRO A 146 -11.22 12.43 -11.89
N LYS A 147 -11.82 13.25 -11.03
CA LYS A 147 -11.60 13.24 -9.58
C LYS A 147 -12.90 13.38 -8.78
N SER A 148 -14.00 12.87 -9.33
CA SER A 148 -15.29 12.92 -8.67
C SER A 148 -15.28 12.08 -7.38
N VAL A 149 -15.88 12.60 -6.32
CA VAL A 149 -16.01 11.93 -5.01
C VAL A 149 -17.45 11.56 -4.65
N SER A 150 -18.42 11.96 -5.48
CA SER A 150 -19.86 11.90 -5.13
C SER A 150 -20.37 10.50 -4.77
N ASN A 151 -19.81 9.45 -5.37
CA ASN A 151 -20.23 8.05 -5.15
C ASN A 151 -19.09 7.14 -4.69
N MET A 152 -18.05 7.72 -4.09
CA MET A 152 -16.84 6.98 -3.75
C MET A 152 -17.11 5.81 -2.78
N SER A 153 -18.06 5.98 -1.85
CA SER A 153 -18.47 4.93 -0.92
C SER A 153 -19.17 3.74 -1.62
N VAL A 154 -19.89 4.00 -2.71
CA VAL A 154 -20.54 2.96 -3.53
C VAL A 154 -19.50 2.15 -4.29
N TYR A 155 -18.55 2.84 -4.94
CA TYR A 155 -17.47 2.20 -5.71
C TYR A 155 -16.61 1.31 -4.82
N TRP A 156 -16.25 1.84 -3.65
CA TRP A 156 -15.52 1.11 -2.63
C TRP A 156 -16.25 -0.17 -2.19
N ARG A 157 -17.55 -0.08 -1.83
CA ARG A 157 -18.32 -1.25 -1.40
C ARG A 157 -18.36 -2.32 -2.48
N SER A 158 -18.52 -1.91 -3.74
CA SER A 158 -18.46 -2.81 -4.89
C SER A 158 -17.12 -3.53 -4.99
N TYR A 159 -16.00 -2.86 -4.74
CA TYR A 159 -14.68 -3.52 -4.70
C TYR A 159 -14.57 -4.55 -3.57
N VAL A 160 -14.99 -4.20 -2.35
CA VAL A 160 -14.98 -5.15 -1.23
C VAL A 160 -15.87 -6.36 -1.51
N ASP A 161 -17.05 -6.15 -2.08
CA ASP A 161 -18.00 -7.22 -2.44
C ASP A 161 -17.41 -8.13 -3.53
N THR A 162 -16.70 -7.56 -4.52
CA THR A 162 -16.01 -8.32 -5.57
C THR A 162 -14.86 -9.16 -4.99
N ILE A 163 -13.99 -8.55 -4.18
CA ILE A 163 -12.85 -9.25 -3.57
C ILE A 163 -13.36 -10.38 -2.64
N ARG A 164 -14.48 -10.15 -1.92
CA ARG A 164 -15.12 -11.18 -1.09
C ARG A 164 -15.64 -12.35 -1.94
N ALA A 165 -16.28 -12.07 -3.07
CA ALA A 165 -16.81 -13.09 -3.96
C ALA A 165 -15.70 -13.95 -4.61
N GLU A 166 -14.54 -13.34 -4.86
CA GLU A 166 -13.38 -14.01 -5.48
C GLU A 166 -12.49 -14.73 -4.46
N ALA A 167 -12.56 -14.37 -3.18
CA ALA A 167 -11.80 -15.02 -2.12
C ALA A 167 -12.13 -16.53 -2.01
N PRO A 168 -11.20 -17.37 -1.53
CA PRO A 168 -11.48 -18.75 -1.16
C PRO A 168 -12.66 -18.85 -0.19
N LEU A 169 -13.50 -19.87 -0.35
CA LEU A 169 -14.75 -20.04 0.41
C LEU A 169 -14.54 -19.92 1.93
N VAL A 170 -13.43 -20.43 2.44
CA VAL A 170 -13.07 -20.40 3.87
C VAL A 170 -12.87 -19.00 4.44
N TYR A 171 -12.59 -18.00 3.59
CA TYR A 171 -12.31 -16.62 4.02
C TYR A 171 -13.46 -15.62 3.75
N ARG A 172 -14.50 -16.01 2.99
CA ARG A 172 -15.55 -15.05 2.57
C ARG A 172 -16.37 -14.46 3.71
N ASN A 173 -16.42 -15.15 4.86
CA ASN A 173 -17.18 -14.74 6.04
C ASN A 173 -16.31 -14.07 7.11
N GLN A 174 -15.09 -13.64 6.76
CA GLN A 174 -14.21 -12.94 7.70
C GLN A 174 -14.72 -11.52 7.97
N SER A 175 -14.75 -11.13 9.24
CA SER A 175 -15.32 -9.85 9.69
C SER A 175 -14.65 -8.62 9.08
N LEU A 176 -13.36 -8.74 8.70
CA LEU A 176 -12.61 -7.68 8.06
C LEU A 176 -13.30 -7.18 6.78
N PHE A 177 -13.92 -8.07 6.00
CA PHE A 177 -14.67 -7.66 4.81
C PHE A 177 -15.86 -6.77 5.18
N ASP A 178 -16.57 -7.06 6.26
CA ASP A 178 -17.73 -6.25 6.68
C ASP A 178 -17.30 -4.90 7.24
N VAL A 179 -16.25 -4.89 8.06
CA VAL A 179 -15.68 -3.66 8.63
C VAL A 179 -15.24 -2.71 7.51
N LEU A 180 -14.44 -3.22 6.57
CA LEU A 180 -13.95 -2.44 5.43
C LEU A 180 -15.12 -1.95 4.56
N ARG A 181 -16.09 -2.80 4.27
CA ARG A 181 -17.28 -2.44 3.47
C ARG A 181 -18.12 -1.33 4.11
N GLN A 182 -18.28 -1.32 5.43
CA GLN A 182 -19.11 -0.35 6.13
C GLN A 182 -18.55 1.06 6.01
N ASN A 183 -17.28 1.25 6.39
CA ASN A 183 -16.63 2.55 6.39
C ASN A 183 -15.10 2.42 6.26
N LEU A 184 -14.60 2.61 5.04
CA LEU A 184 -13.17 2.60 4.72
C LEU A 184 -12.39 3.68 5.47
N GLU A 185 -12.92 4.90 5.50
CA GLU A 185 -12.18 6.04 6.06
C GLU A 185 -12.01 5.87 7.56
N ASP A 186 -13.05 5.41 8.26
CA ASP A 186 -12.95 5.07 9.67
C ASP A 186 -11.95 3.93 9.91
N TYR A 187 -11.96 2.91 9.05
CA TYR A 187 -10.99 1.82 9.12
C TYR A 187 -9.55 2.32 8.99
N ILE A 188 -9.23 3.12 7.97
CA ILE A 188 -7.89 3.69 7.74
C ILE A 188 -7.43 4.51 8.94
N MET A 189 -8.35 5.20 9.62
CA MET A 189 -8.02 6.04 10.77
C MET A 189 -7.69 5.26 12.05
N LYS A 190 -8.18 4.01 12.16
CA LYS A 190 -8.18 3.25 13.43
C LYS A 190 -7.53 1.86 13.35
N THR A 191 -7.24 1.36 12.16
CA THR A 191 -6.79 -0.03 11.98
C THR A 191 -5.51 -0.34 12.75
N ARG A 192 -5.45 -1.55 13.32
CA ARG A 192 -4.26 -2.10 13.96
C ARG A 192 -3.23 -2.63 12.97
N THR A 193 -3.49 -2.62 11.67
CA THR A 193 -2.49 -3.00 10.65
C THR A 193 -1.22 -2.16 10.74
N TYR A 194 -1.33 -0.88 11.12
CA TYR A 194 -0.14 -0.05 11.40
C TYR A 194 0.73 -0.59 12.55
N CYS A 195 0.16 -1.39 13.45
CA CYS A 195 0.84 -1.95 14.61
C CYS A 195 1.66 -3.19 14.27
N MET A 196 1.33 -3.86 13.16
CA MET A 196 2.04 -5.03 12.70
C MET A 196 3.54 -4.73 12.55
N ASN A 197 4.36 -5.70 12.91
CA ASN A 197 5.79 -5.60 12.72
C ASN A 197 6.10 -5.81 11.23
N GLU A 198 6.90 -4.91 10.68
CA GLU A 198 7.58 -5.18 9.43
C GLU A 198 8.51 -6.39 9.62
N SER A 199 8.46 -7.36 8.71
CA SER A 199 9.47 -8.41 8.67
C SER A 199 10.00 -8.55 7.26
N ARG A 200 11.30 -8.84 7.19
CA ARG A 200 11.97 -9.12 5.92
C ARG A 200 11.59 -10.51 5.46
N HIS A 201 11.43 -10.68 4.15
CA HIS A 201 11.17 -11.99 3.54
C HIS A 201 9.93 -12.70 4.12
N GLN A 202 8.88 -11.95 4.47
CA GLN A 202 7.62 -12.60 4.86
C GLN A 202 7.08 -13.43 3.69
N PRO A 203 6.56 -14.65 3.94
CA PRO A 203 5.89 -15.40 2.90
C PRO A 203 4.71 -14.60 2.31
N ILE A 204 4.79 -14.36 1.01
CA ILE A 204 3.69 -13.77 0.24
C ILE A 204 2.67 -14.87 -0.01
N LYS A 205 1.68 -14.96 0.88
CA LYS A 205 0.57 -15.91 0.81
C LYS A 205 -0.75 -15.16 0.96
N PRO A 206 -1.64 -15.22 -0.05
CA PRO A 206 -2.93 -14.53 0.01
C PRO A 206 -3.76 -15.09 1.17
N TYR A 207 -4.46 -14.20 1.87
CA TYR A 207 -5.38 -14.47 2.98
C TYR A 207 -4.77 -15.14 4.22
N ALA A 208 -3.45 -15.34 4.27
CA ALA A 208 -2.78 -16.03 5.37
C ALA A 208 -2.99 -15.36 6.74
N HIS A 209 -3.21 -14.05 6.76
CA HIS A 209 -3.51 -13.29 7.96
C HIS A 209 -4.86 -13.65 8.62
N PHE A 210 -5.75 -14.35 7.91
CA PHE A 210 -6.97 -14.93 8.49
C PHE A 210 -6.74 -16.29 9.16
N ASP A 211 -5.63 -16.98 8.86
CA ASP A 211 -5.27 -18.27 9.46
C ASP A 211 -4.69 -18.09 10.87
N SER A 212 -4.01 -16.96 11.10
CA SER A 212 -3.47 -16.59 12.40
C SER A 212 -4.57 -16.04 13.31
N ARG A 213 -4.92 -16.77 14.38
CA ARG A 213 -5.84 -16.32 15.45
C ARG A 213 -5.29 -15.15 16.30
N THR A 214 -4.34 -14.39 15.78
CA THR A 214 -3.64 -13.35 16.53
C THR A 214 -4.15 -12.01 16.02
N GLU A 215 -4.78 -11.24 16.92
CA GLU A 215 -5.37 -9.91 16.74
C GLU A 215 -6.91 -9.86 16.57
N MET A 216 -7.61 -10.26 17.64
CA MET A 216 -8.71 -9.44 18.19
C MET A 216 -8.12 -8.46 19.20
#